data_AF-S0FWW3-F1
#
_entry.id   AF-S0FWW3-F1
#
_cell.length_a   1.000
_cell.length_b   1.000
_cell.length_c   1.000
_cell.angle_alpha   90.00
_cell.angle_beta   90.00
_cell.angle_gamma   90.00
#
_symmetry.space_group_name_H-M   'P 1'
#
loop_
_entity.id
_entity.type
_entity.pdbx_description
1 polymer ?
#
loop_
_entity_poly.entity_id
_entity_poly.type
_entity_poly.pdbx_seq_one_letter_code
_entity_poly.pdbx_strand_id
1 'polypeptide(L)'
;MKTEKTKLSFEDLLAAATKAESVELRVFKAAITKTLKAYQESPTKANQQNYEAAREAYAEKKQALEEKYFRGPAGQAFPSLLDACEHLKKVGYRISKSKIYRDRDKNFFKVNPDGSVPEAELRAYAAEHLPKSRASLNDLDDIHAVKTAREVERLEKQNEKLQFEMDRERGKYLPRRDFEAELAARAVILETSLKHLFNTRVGEWIALVGGHPNKSPDLLQVLHNSLEEELSNYASTQTFQVIFTEE
;
A
#
# COMPACT_ATOMS: atom_id res chain seq x y z
N MET A 1 -44.45 12.35 14.69
CA MET A 1 -43.09 11.99 15.17
C MET A 1 -42.55 10.87 14.29
N LYS A 2 -41.66 11.18 13.35
CA LYS A 2 -40.97 10.15 12.55
C LYS A 2 -39.77 9.69 13.37
N THR A 3 -39.82 8.44 13.85
CA THR A 3 -38.66 7.78 14.45
C THR A 3 -37.61 7.59 13.37
N GLU A 4 -36.59 8.45 13.39
CA GLU A 4 -35.43 8.35 12.54
C GLU A 4 -34.66 7.10 12.99
N LYS A 5 -34.89 5.97 12.31
CA LYS A 5 -34.13 4.73 12.53
C LYS A 5 -32.66 5.06 12.29
N THR A 6 -31.87 5.20 13.35
CA THR A 6 -30.42 5.36 13.30
C THR A 6 -29.85 4.27 12.40
N LYS A 7 -29.43 4.64 11.18
CA LYS A 7 -28.86 3.70 10.22
C LYS A 7 -27.52 3.24 10.78
N LEU A 8 -27.45 1.97 11.18
CA LEU A 8 -26.22 1.36 11.66
C LEU A 8 -25.14 1.42 10.56
N SER A 9 -23.97 1.96 10.89
CA SER A 9 -22.87 2.14 9.94
C SER A 9 -22.26 0.80 9.57
N PHE A 10 -21.68 0.73 8.37
CA PHE A 10 -20.89 -0.43 7.93
C PHE A 10 -19.71 -0.71 8.87
N GLU A 11 -19.10 0.35 9.43
CA GLU A 11 -17.98 0.21 10.36
C GLU A 11 -18.41 -0.38 11.71
N ASP A 12 -19.60 -0.03 12.20
CA ASP A 12 -20.16 -0.58 13.45
C ASP A 12 -20.38 -2.10 13.32
N LEU A 13 -20.87 -2.56 12.17
CA LEU A 13 -21.06 -3.99 11.89
C LEU A 13 -19.74 -4.76 11.80
N LEU A 14 -18.72 -4.18 11.19
CA LEU A 14 -17.40 -4.80 11.09
C LEU A 14 -16.70 -4.89 12.45
N ALA A 15 -16.93 -3.92 13.34
CA ALA A 15 -16.36 -3.91 14.68
C ALA A 15 -16.99 -4.97 15.60
N ALA A 16 -18.29 -5.26 15.41
CA ALA A 16 -19.01 -6.24 16.22
C ALA A 16 -18.91 -7.69 15.68
N ALA A 17 -18.76 -7.87 14.35
CA ALA A 17 -18.73 -9.19 13.73
C ALA A 17 -17.39 -9.92 13.94
N THR A 18 -17.40 -11.25 13.79
CA THR A 18 -16.17 -12.05 13.83
C THR A 18 -15.23 -11.71 12.67
N LYS A 19 -13.95 -12.10 12.78
CA LYS A 19 -12.96 -11.93 11.69
C LYS A 19 -13.43 -12.59 10.38
N ALA A 20 -14.09 -13.74 10.44
CA ALA A 20 -14.61 -14.42 9.25
C ALA A 20 -15.79 -13.65 8.63
N GLU A 21 -16.76 -13.24 9.43
CA GLU A 21 -17.96 -12.53 8.96
C GLU A 21 -17.66 -11.11 8.43
N SER A 22 -16.69 -10.43 9.04
CA SER A 22 -16.21 -9.13 8.56
C SER A 22 -15.48 -9.24 7.22
N VAL A 23 -14.77 -10.34 6.97
CA VAL A 23 -14.18 -10.65 5.66
C VAL A 23 -15.27 -10.96 4.65
N GLU A 24 -16.25 -11.81 4.97
CA GLU A 24 -17.37 -12.12 4.08
C GLU A 24 -18.16 -10.86 3.69
N LEU A 25 -18.50 -9.98 4.65
CA LEU A 25 -19.25 -8.76 4.36
C LEU A 25 -18.47 -7.80 3.45
N ARG A 26 -17.13 -7.74 3.57
CA ARG A 26 -16.26 -7.00 2.64
C ARG A 26 -16.26 -7.62 1.25
N VAL A 27 -16.26 -8.94 1.13
CA VAL A 27 -16.34 -9.66 -0.16
C VAL A 27 -17.65 -9.34 -0.87
N PHE A 28 -18.80 -9.38 -0.17
CA PHE A 28 -20.08 -9.01 -0.76
C PHE A 28 -20.12 -7.54 -1.21
N LYS A 29 -19.54 -6.62 -0.44
CA LYS A 29 -19.42 -5.21 -0.84
C LYS A 29 -18.52 -5.03 -2.08
N ALA A 30 -17.43 -5.78 -2.17
CA ALA A 30 -16.56 -5.78 -3.34
C ALA A 30 -17.26 -6.37 -4.57
N ALA A 31 -18.08 -7.41 -4.39
CA ALA A 31 -18.87 -8.03 -5.45
C ALA A 31 -19.84 -7.02 -6.08
N ILE A 32 -20.55 -6.22 -5.28
CA ILE A 32 -21.43 -5.14 -5.78
C ILE A 32 -20.64 -4.20 -6.70
N THR A 33 -19.48 -3.71 -6.25
CA THR A 33 -18.63 -2.80 -7.04
C THR A 33 -18.19 -3.45 -8.35
N LYS A 34 -17.83 -4.73 -8.34
CA LYS A 34 -17.42 -5.48 -9.54
C LYS A 34 -18.57 -5.65 -10.52
N THR A 35 -19.75 -6.08 -10.05
CA THR A 35 -20.93 -6.28 -10.90
C THR A 35 -21.48 -4.96 -11.44
N LEU A 36 -21.37 -3.87 -10.68
CA LEU A 36 -21.75 -2.53 -11.13
C LEU A 36 -20.88 -2.07 -12.31
N LYS A 37 -19.56 -2.29 -12.22
CA LYS A 37 -18.64 -1.97 -13.32
C LYS A 37 -18.98 -2.76 -14.59
N ALA A 38 -19.20 -4.07 -14.46
CA ALA A 38 -19.59 -4.92 -15.60
C ALA A 38 -20.92 -4.48 -16.24
N TYR A 39 -21.88 -4.02 -15.44
CA TYR A 39 -23.14 -3.46 -15.96
C TYR A 39 -22.94 -2.10 -16.66
N GLN A 40 -22.07 -1.24 -16.13
CA GLN A 40 -21.72 0.04 -16.76
C GLN A 40 -20.99 -0.15 -18.09
N GLU A 41 -20.08 -1.11 -18.18
CA GLU A 41 -19.33 -1.44 -19.41
C GLU A 41 -20.22 -2.13 -20.45
N SER A 42 -21.17 -2.94 -20.01
CA SER A 42 -22.07 -3.70 -20.89
C SER A 42 -23.46 -3.82 -20.27
N PRO A 43 -24.39 -2.91 -20.62
CA PRO A 43 -25.75 -2.86 -20.08
C PRO A 43 -26.66 -3.98 -20.61
N THR A 44 -26.29 -5.23 -20.32
CA THR A 44 -27.06 -6.42 -20.69
C THR A 44 -27.97 -6.86 -19.55
N LYS A 45 -29.06 -7.56 -19.89
CA LYS A 45 -29.99 -8.14 -18.89
C LYS A 45 -29.28 -9.08 -17.91
N ALA A 46 -28.28 -9.84 -18.39
CA ALA A 46 -27.47 -10.72 -17.54
C ALA A 46 -26.63 -9.92 -16.52
N ASN A 47 -26.00 -8.82 -16.95
CA ASN A 47 -25.20 -7.98 -16.03
C ASN A 47 -26.07 -7.22 -15.03
N GLN A 48 -27.28 -6.80 -15.43
CA GLN A 48 -28.25 -6.23 -14.50
C GLN A 48 -28.65 -7.25 -13.41
N GLN A 49 -28.98 -8.49 -13.80
CA GLN A 49 -29.33 -9.56 -12.86
C GLN A 49 -28.19 -9.88 -11.90
N ASN A 50 -26.95 -9.91 -12.38
CA ASN A 50 -25.77 -10.14 -11.53
C ASN A 50 -25.58 -9.01 -10.49
N TYR A 51 -25.83 -7.76 -10.86
CA TYR A 51 -25.76 -6.62 -9.94
C TYR A 51 -26.88 -6.65 -8.89
N GLU A 52 -28.11 -6.95 -9.31
CA GLU A 52 -29.25 -7.10 -8.42
C GLU A 52 -29.01 -8.22 -7.40
N ALA A 53 -28.58 -9.40 -7.86
CA ALA A 53 -28.24 -10.53 -7.01
C ALA A 53 -27.11 -10.22 -6.00
N ALA A 54 -26.05 -9.51 -6.42
CA ALA A 54 -24.97 -9.09 -5.53
C ALA A 54 -25.46 -8.10 -4.45
N ARG A 55 -26.40 -7.22 -4.81
CA ARG A 55 -26.99 -6.24 -3.89
C ARG A 55 -27.92 -6.90 -2.88
N GLU A 56 -28.74 -7.85 -3.32
CA GLU A 56 -29.61 -8.66 -2.45
C GLU A 56 -28.79 -9.50 -1.47
N ALA A 57 -27.79 -10.24 -1.96
CA ALA A 57 -26.94 -11.06 -1.09
C ALA A 57 -26.20 -10.21 -0.03
N TYR A 58 -25.73 -9.01 -0.38
CA TYR A 58 -25.15 -8.08 0.58
C TYR A 58 -26.20 -7.58 1.59
N ALA A 59 -27.41 -7.25 1.15
CA ALA A 59 -28.48 -6.78 2.02
C ALA A 59 -28.92 -7.86 3.01
N GLU A 60 -29.10 -9.10 2.55
CA GLU A 60 -29.43 -10.25 3.39
C GLU A 60 -28.32 -10.52 4.41
N LYS A 61 -27.05 -10.53 3.99
CA LYS A 61 -25.94 -10.75 4.92
C LYS A 61 -25.80 -9.62 5.92
N LYS A 62 -25.97 -8.36 5.47
CA LYS A 62 -25.98 -7.19 6.35
C LYS A 62 -27.12 -7.30 7.36
N GLN A 63 -28.32 -7.66 6.92
CA GLN A 63 -29.48 -7.84 7.78
C GLN A 63 -29.29 -9.00 8.76
N ALA A 64 -28.73 -10.14 8.33
CA ALA A 64 -28.44 -11.27 9.20
C ALA A 64 -27.38 -10.92 10.26
N LEU A 65 -26.38 -10.11 9.93
CA LEU A 65 -25.39 -9.62 10.90
C LEU A 65 -25.97 -8.53 11.81
N GLU A 66 -26.82 -7.64 11.27
CA GLU A 66 -27.58 -6.68 12.07
C GLU A 66 -28.50 -7.41 13.05
N GLU A 67 -29.19 -8.45 12.61
CA GLU A 67 -30.01 -9.31 13.45
C GLU A 67 -29.14 -10.04 14.46
N LYS A 68 -28.06 -10.70 14.06
CA LYS A 68 -27.18 -11.42 14.97
C LYS A 68 -26.52 -10.54 16.06
N TYR A 69 -26.08 -9.33 15.73
CA TYR A 69 -25.23 -8.51 16.61
C TYR A 69 -25.90 -7.23 17.17
N PHE A 70 -27.02 -6.81 16.58
CA PHE A 70 -27.67 -5.53 16.90
C PHE A 70 -29.19 -5.65 17.10
N ARG A 71 -29.82 -6.71 16.59
CA ARG A 71 -31.25 -6.99 16.72
C ARG A 71 -31.49 -8.48 16.97
N GLY A 72 -30.73 -9.06 17.89
CA GLY A 72 -30.82 -10.48 18.19
C GLY A 72 -32.25 -10.88 18.51
N PRO A 73 -32.67 -12.13 18.21
CA PRO A 73 -33.84 -12.67 18.87
C PRO A 73 -33.56 -12.57 20.36
N ALA A 74 -34.53 -12.10 21.15
CA ALA A 74 -34.41 -12.00 22.60
C ALA A 74 -33.73 -13.27 23.16
N GLY A 75 -32.44 -13.21 23.54
CA GLY A 75 -31.72 -14.48 23.72
C GLY A 75 -30.25 -14.47 24.16
N GLN A 76 -29.47 -13.39 24.01
CA GLN A 76 -28.28 -13.21 24.86
C GLN A 76 -28.63 -12.24 25.97
N ALA A 77 -29.32 -12.77 26.96
CA ALA A 77 -29.42 -12.13 28.25
C ALA A 77 -28.18 -12.52 29.07
N PHE A 78 -27.56 -11.55 29.71
CA PHE A 78 -26.51 -11.84 30.68
C PHE A 78 -27.15 -12.58 31.86
N PRO A 79 -26.63 -13.75 32.27
CA PRO A 79 -27.25 -14.56 33.32
C PRO A 79 -27.39 -13.82 34.64
N SER A 80 -26.50 -12.86 34.90
CA SER A 80 -26.51 -12.05 36.10
C SER A 80 -26.15 -10.59 35.82
N LEU A 81 -26.59 -9.71 36.73
CA LEU A 81 -26.14 -8.32 36.80
C LEU A 81 -24.63 -8.20 36.98
N LEU A 82 -23.98 -9.22 37.53
CA LEU A 82 -22.55 -9.26 37.70
C LEU A 82 -21.84 -9.46 36.35
N ASP A 83 -22.32 -10.40 35.54
CA ASP A 83 -21.79 -10.66 34.19
C ASP A 83 -22.00 -9.45 33.28
N ALA A 84 -23.15 -8.80 33.39
CA ALA A 84 -23.43 -7.54 32.72
C ALA A 84 -22.43 -6.43 33.13
N CYS A 85 -22.11 -6.31 34.42
CA CYS A 85 -21.15 -5.34 34.94
C CYS A 85 -19.72 -5.60 34.41
N GLU A 86 -19.30 -6.86 34.37
CA GLU A 86 -17.99 -7.24 33.83
C GLU A 86 -17.87 -7.01 32.34
N HIS A 87 -18.93 -7.33 31.58
CA HIS A 87 -19.00 -7.04 30.16
C HIS A 87 -18.88 -5.53 29.90
N LEU A 88 -19.63 -4.70 30.62
CA LEU A 88 -19.56 -3.24 30.49
C LEU A 88 -18.17 -2.68 30.80
N LYS A 89 -17.47 -3.24 31.80
CA LYS A 89 -16.08 -2.86 32.09
C LYS A 89 -15.12 -3.26 30.97
N LYS A 90 -15.28 -4.46 30.39
CA LYS A 90 -14.47 -4.94 29.25
C LYS A 90 -14.68 -4.08 28.00
N VAL A 91 -15.92 -3.65 27.75
CA VAL A 91 -16.26 -2.73 26.65
C VAL A 91 -15.76 -1.29 26.91
N GLY A 92 -15.28 -1.02 28.13
CA GLY A 92 -14.63 0.25 28.47
C GLY A 92 -15.57 1.28 29.07
N TYR A 93 -16.70 0.88 29.68
CA TYR A 93 -17.56 1.79 30.46
C TYR A 93 -17.16 1.83 31.94
N ARG A 94 -17.24 3.00 32.55
CA ARG A 94 -16.93 3.19 33.98
C ARG A 94 -18.15 2.90 34.85
N ILE A 95 -18.27 1.65 35.28
CA ILE A 95 -19.35 1.18 36.17
C ILE A 95 -18.81 0.36 37.35
N SER A 96 -19.41 0.50 38.53
CA SER A 96 -19.12 -0.30 39.73
C SER A 96 -20.25 -1.29 40.02
N LYS A 97 -19.96 -2.37 40.76
CA LYS A 97 -20.97 -3.37 41.16
C LYS A 97 -22.14 -2.68 41.88
N SER A 98 -21.87 -1.83 42.87
CA SER A 98 -22.93 -1.11 43.61
C SER A 98 -23.76 -0.17 42.72
N LYS A 99 -23.17 0.39 41.65
CA LYS A 99 -23.89 1.27 40.72
C LYS A 99 -24.86 0.50 39.84
N ILE A 100 -24.50 -0.66 39.31
CA ILE A 100 -25.42 -1.43 38.44
C ILE A 100 -26.65 -1.92 39.22
N TYR A 101 -26.49 -2.34 40.48
CA TYR A 101 -27.61 -2.73 41.34
C TYR A 101 -28.50 -1.52 41.71
N ARG A 102 -27.90 -0.38 42.05
CA ARG A 102 -28.66 0.84 42.35
C ARG A 102 -29.41 1.37 41.12
N ASP A 103 -28.82 1.28 39.94
CA ASP A 103 -29.44 1.76 38.71
C ASP A 103 -30.54 0.80 38.23
N ARG A 104 -30.44 -0.51 38.55
CA ARG A 104 -31.56 -1.47 38.45
C ARG A 104 -32.73 -1.05 39.34
N ASP A 105 -32.47 -0.74 40.61
CA ASP A 105 -33.53 -0.33 41.56
C ASP A 105 -34.22 0.96 41.15
N LYS A 106 -33.56 1.77 40.31
CA LYS A 106 -34.10 2.99 39.68
C LYS A 106 -34.79 2.74 38.34
N ASN A 107 -34.92 1.49 37.90
CA ASN A 107 -35.51 1.09 36.62
C ASN A 107 -34.86 1.73 35.38
N PHE A 108 -33.54 1.94 35.39
CA PHE A 108 -32.83 2.51 34.23
C PHE A 108 -32.64 1.51 33.08
N PHE A 109 -32.86 0.23 33.33
CA PHE A 109 -32.88 -0.83 32.31
C PHE A 109 -33.77 -1.97 32.80
N LYS A 110 -34.37 -2.70 31.85
CA LYS A 110 -35.24 -3.84 32.20
C LYS A 110 -34.43 -5.10 32.46
N VAL A 111 -34.89 -5.88 33.44
CA VAL A 111 -34.37 -7.20 33.78
C VAL A 111 -35.50 -8.21 33.59
N ASN A 112 -35.18 -9.37 33.06
CA ASN A 112 -36.14 -10.46 32.91
C ASN A 112 -36.54 -11.03 34.29
N PRO A 113 -37.69 -11.73 34.39
CA PRO A 113 -38.15 -12.32 35.64
C PRO A 113 -37.17 -13.35 36.26
N ASP A 114 -36.29 -13.92 35.44
CA ASP A 114 -35.23 -14.86 35.82
C ASP A 114 -33.96 -14.17 36.36
N GLY A 115 -33.93 -12.83 36.41
CA GLY A 115 -32.77 -12.05 36.83
C GLY A 115 -31.74 -11.78 35.72
N SER A 116 -31.99 -12.26 34.50
CA SER A 116 -31.11 -12.04 33.36
C SER A 116 -31.32 -10.66 32.73
N VAL A 117 -30.26 -10.05 32.22
CA VAL A 117 -30.31 -8.70 31.63
C VAL A 117 -30.18 -8.80 30.12
N PRO A 118 -31.22 -8.43 29.33
CA PRO A 118 -31.12 -8.40 27.88
C PRO A 118 -29.97 -7.49 27.42
N GLU A 119 -29.11 -7.98 26.53
CA GLU A 119 -27.98 -7.18 26.02
C GLU A 119 -28.45 -5.86 25.37
N ALA A 120 -29.60 -5.87 24.69
CA ALA A 120 -30.16 -4.68 24.07
C ALA A 120 -30.47 -3.56 25.09
N GLU A 121 -31.07 -3.93 26.23
CA GLU A 121 -31.38 -3.01 27.33
C GLU A 121 -30.10 -2.54 28.01
N LEU A 122 -29.12 -3.44 28.20
CA LEU A 122 -27.82 -3.10 28.79
C LEU A 122 -27.03 -2.12 27.93
N ARG A 123 -27.07 -2.29 26.60
CA ARG A 123 -26.38 -1.43 25.64
C ARG A 123 -27.03 -0.04 25.57
N ALA A 124 -28.38 0.03 25.59
CA ALA A 124 -29.11 1.29 25.66
C ALA A 124 -28.76 2.07 26.94
N TYR A 125 -28.79 1.39 28.09
CA TYR A 125 -28.36 1.97 29.36
C TYR A 125 -26.90 2.47 29.34
N ALA A 126 -26.00 1.69 28.76
CA ALA A 126 -24.59 2.07 28.69
C ALA A 126 -24.34 3.32 27.84
N ALA A 127 -25.07 3.48 26.73
CA ALA A 127 -24.96 4.63 25.87
C ALA A 127 -25.47 5.93 26.54
N GLU A 128 -26.52 5.84 27.35
CA GLU A 128 -27.21 7.02 27.91
C GLU A 128 -26.71 7.41 29.31
N HIS A 129 -26.27 6.44 30.12
CA HIS A 129 -26.06 6.65 31.56
C HIS A 129 -24.66 6.31 32.07
N LEU A 130 -23.74 5.84 31.22
CA LEU A 130 -22.38 5.51 31.61
C LEU A 130 -21.33 6.35 30.87
N PRO A 131 -20.39 6.96 31.62
CA PRO A 131 -19.22 7.57 30.99
C PRO A 131 -18.27 6.47 30.49
N LYS A 132 -17.74 6.65 29.28
CA LYS A 132 -16.65 5.83 28.76
C LYS A 132 -15.40 6.03 29.63
N SER A 133 -14.71 4.93 29.95
CA SER A 133 -13.48 4.90 30.71
C SER A 133 -12.35 5.54 29.91
N ARG A 134 -11.56 6.38 30.58
CA ARG A 134 -10.35 7.03 30.03
C ARG A 134 -9.33 6.03 29.49
N ALA A 135 -9.32 4.79 30.01
CA ALA A 135 -8.44 3.73 29.56
C ALA A 135 -8.65 3.36 28.08
N SER A 136 -9.88 3.44 27.55
CA SER A 136 -10.15 3.14 26.12
C SER A 136 -9.78 4.28 25.17
N LEU A 137 -9.65 5.51 25.68
CA LEU A 137 -9.24 6.67 24.89
C LEU A 137 -7.72 6.63 24.61
N ASN A 138 -6.91 6.24 25.59
CA ASN A 138 -5.47 6.05 25.39
C ASN A 138 -5.18 4.96 24.35
N ASP A 139 -5.87 3.82 24.42
CA ASP A 139 -5.68 2.74 23.43
C ASP A 139 -6.10 3.17 22.02
N LEU A 140 -7.16 3.98 21.89
CA LEU A 140 -7.59 4.53 20.60
C LEU A 140 -6.60 5.58 20.08
N ASP A 141 -6.12 6.49 20.93
CA ASP A 141 -5.10 7.48 20.56
C ASP A 141 -3.80 6.80 20.12
N ASP A 142 -3.39 5.73 20.81
CA ASP A 142 -2.23 4.91 20.45
C ASP A 142 -2.44 4.20 19.09
N ILE A 143 -3.63 3.64 18.84
CA ILE A 143 -3.98 3.04 17.54
C ILE A 143 -4.00 4.09 16.44
N HIS A 144 -4.53 5.29 16.70
CA HIS A 144 -4.54 6.40 15.75
C HIS A 144 -3.14 6.92 15.47
N ALA A 145 -2.27 7.03 16.47
CA ALA A 145 -0.87 7.42 16.32
C ALA A 145 -0.11 6.40 15.46
N VAL A 146 -0.27 5.10 15.76
CA VAL A 146 0.36 4.02 14.97
C VAL A 146 -0.15 4.00 13.54
N LYS A 147 -1.46 4.20 13.33
CA LYS A 147 -2.04 4.26 11.98
C LYS A 147 -1.53 5.47 11.20
N THR A 148 -1.45 6.63 11.85
CA THR A 148 -0.93 7.86 11.24
C THR A 148 0.54 7.71 10.88
N ALA A 149 1.36 7.13 11.76
CA ALA A 149 2.77 6.87 11.49
C ALA A 149 2.97 5.93 10.29
N ARG A 150 2.19 4.85 10.20
CA ARG A 150 2.23 3.94 9.04
C ARG A 150 1.76 4.59 7.75
N GLU A 151 0.78 5.49 7.82
CA GLU A 151 0.29 6.23 6.66
C GLU A 151 1.35 7.23 6.17
N VAL A 152 2.04 7.91 7.09
CA VAL A 152 3.18 8.78 6.77
C VAL A 152 4.28 7.97 6.09
N GLU A 153 4.70 6.84 6.67
CA GLU A 153 5.73 5.97 6.07
C GLU A 153 5.33 5.48 4.66
N ARG A 154 4.05 5.15 4.47
CA ARG A 154 3.51 4.76 3.16
C ARG A 154 3.61 5.90 2.14
N LEU A 155 3.26 7.12 2.55
CA LEU A 155 3.32 8.30 1.70
C LEU A 155 4.76 8.70 1.37
N GLU A 156 5.69 8.56 2.32
CA GLU A 156 7.12 8.78 2.09
C GLU A 156 7.67 7.83 1.02
N LYS A 157 7.45 6.52 1.17
CA LYS A 157 7.87 5.53 0.15
C LYS A 157 7.21 5.77 -1.22
N GLN A 158 5.96 6.23 -1.23
CA GLN A 158 5.27 6.58 -2.46
C GLN A 158 5.89 7.82 -3.13
N ASN A 159 6.26 8.83 -2.35
CA ASN A 159 6.96 10.02 -2.84
C ASN A 159 8.36 9.68 -3.37
N GLU A 160 9.13 8.83 -2.68
CA GLU A 160 10.43 8.37 -3.16
C GLU A 160 10.33 7.66 -4.51
N LYS A 161 9.33 6.79 -4.67
CA LYS A 161 9.08 6.11 -5.96
C LYS A 161 8.72 7.10 -7.07
N LEU A 162 7.84 8.06 -6.78
CA LEU A 162 7.46 9.10 -7.76
C LEU A 162 8.66 9.98 -8.13
N GLN A 163 9.50 10.35 -7.17
CA GLN A 163 10.72 11.10 -7.43
C GLN A 163 11.68 10.31 -8.32
N PHE A 164 11.87 9.01 -8.06
CA PHE A 164 12.69 8.15 -8.90
C PHE A 164 12.13 8.04 -10.33
N GLU A 165 10.81 7.88 -10.48
CA GLU A 165 10.15 7.85 -11.80
C GLU A 165 10.32 9.18 -12.55
N MET A 166 10.11 10.31 -11.87
CA MET A 166 10.34 11.64 -12.45
C MET A 166 11.79 11.86 -12.86
N ASP A 167 12.75 11.45 -12.03
CA ASP A 167 14.16 11.60 -12.33
C ASP A 167 14.60 10.67 -13.48
N ARG A 168 14.00 9.49 -13.59
CA ARG A 168 14.18 8.60 -14.75
C ARG A 168 13.62 9.24 -16.02
N GLU A 169 12.42 9.82 -15.97
CA GLU A 169 11.81 10.52 -17.11
C GLU A 169 12.58 11.78 -17.52
N ARG A 170 13.21 12.47 -16.56
CA ARG A 170 14.12 13.59 -16.81
C ARG A 170 15.49 13.16 -17.34
N GLY A 171 15.72 11.86 -17.56
CA GLY A 171 16.96 11.34 -18.14
C GLY A 171 18.15 11.34 -17.17
N LYS A 172 17.92 11.43 -15.85
CA LYS A 172 19.02 11.33 -14.87
C LYS A 172 19.54 9.90 -14.68
N TYR A 173 18.81 8.89 -15.16
CA TYR A 173 19.15 7.49 -15.03
C TYR A 173 19.17 6.82 -16.40
N LEU A 174 20.17 5.96 -16.62
CA LEU A 174 20.28 5.10 -17.80
C LEU A 174 20.10 3.64 -17.36
N PRO A 175 19.38 2.80 -18.13
CA PRO A 175 19.34 1.37 -17.86
C PRO A 175 20.74 0.79 -17.88
N ARG A 176 21.05 -0.06 -16.90
CA ARG A 176 22.40 -0.63 -16.74
C ARG A 176 22.90 -1.34 -18.00
N ARG A 177 22.02 -2.10 -18.68
CA ARG A 177 22.35 -2.78 -19.93
C ARG A 177 22.77 -1.79 -21.01
N ASP A 178 22.06 -0.68 -21.12
CA ASP A 178 22.30 0.32 -22.17
C ASP A 178 23.60 1.09 -21.86
N PHE A 179 23.88 1.37 -20.59
CA PHE A 179 25.18 1.90 -20.14
C PHE A 179 26.35 0.96 -20.46
N GLU A 180 26.21 -0.33 -20.13
CA GLU A 180 27.24 -1.34 -20.41
C GLU A 180 27.47 -1.51 -21.92
N ALA A 181 26.40 -1.48 -22.72
CA ALA A 181 26.49 -1.53 -24.18
C ALA A 181 27.18 -0.29 -24.76
N GLU A 182 26.88 0.90 -24.26
CA GLU A 182 27.55 2.13 -24.68
C GLU A 182 29.04 2.10 -24.34
N LEU A 183 29.40 1.62 -23.14
CA LEU A 183 30.79 1.47 -22.72
C LEU A 183 31.54 0.47 -23.62
N ALA A 184 30.91 -0.66 -23.97
CA ALA A 184 31.47 -1.64 -24.88
C ALA A 184 31.69 -1.06 -26.29
N ALA A 185 30.71 -0.33 -26.82
CA ALA A 185 30.82 0.32 -28.12
C ALA A 185 31.97 1.34 -28.15
N ARG A 186 32.10 2.14 -27.08
CA ARG A 186 33.23 3.09 -26.93
C ARG A 186 34.59 2.38 -26.92
N ALA A 187 34.69 1.22 -26.27
CA ALA A 187 35.91 0.42 -26.28
C ALA A 187 36.26 -0.10 -27.69
N VAL A 188 35.26 -0.56 -28.47
CA VAL A 188 35.46 -1.02 -29.86
C VAL A 188 35.92 0.13 -30.76
N ILE A 189 35.36 1.32 -30.59
CA ILE A 189 35.78 2.51 -31.34
C ILE A 189 37.24 2.87 -31.05
N LEU A 190 37.63 2.89 -29.76
CA LEU A 190 39.01 3.16 -29.36
C LEU A 190 39.97 2.09 -29.91
N GLU A 191 39.62 0.81 -29.83
CA GLU A 191 40.43 -0.27 -30.40
C GLU A 191 40.61 -0.08 -31.92
N THR A 192 39.53 0.27 -32.61
CA THR A 192 39.53 0.48 -34.07
C THR A 192 40.40 1.70 -34.43
N SER A 193 40.33 2.78 -33.67
CA SER A 193 41.13 3.98 -33.93
C SER A 193 42.62 3.72 -33.71
N LEU A 194 42.99 2.99 -32.64
CA LEU A 194 44.38 2.60 -32.40
C LEU A 194 44.92 1.67 -33.48
N LYS A 195 44.13 0.68 -33.93
CA LYS A 195 44.50 -0.19 -35.06
C LYS A 195 44.73 0.63 -36.34
N HIS A 196 43.86 1.60 -36.60
CA HIS A 196 44.01 2.50 -37.74
C HIS A 196 45.28 3.36 -37.62
N LEU A 197 45.54 3.95 -36.45
CA LEU A 197 46.75 4.72 -36.18
C LEU A 197 48.00 3.90 -36.49
N PHE A 198 48.07 2.65 -36.00
CA PHE A 198 49.20 1.76 -36.26
C PHE A 198 49.36 1.49 -37.75
N ASN A 199 48.30 1.09 -38.44
CA ASN A 199 48.37 0.77 -39.87
C ASN A 199 48.79 1.98 -40.72
N THR A 200 48.38 3.19 -40.34
CA THR A 200 48.68 4.41 -41.08
C THR A 200 50.08 4.95 -40.78
N ARG A 201 50.53 4.95 -39.51
CA ARG A 201 51.79 5.59 -39.09
C ARG A 201 52.97 4.64 -38.94
N VAL A 202 52.78 3.31 -39.00
CA VAL A 202 53.88 2.34 -38.81
C VAL A 202 55.05 2.56 -39.78
N GLY A 203 54.78 2.95 -41.03
CA GLY A 203 55.83 3.24 -42.00
C GLY A 203 56.71 4.42 -41.60
N GLU A 204 56.10 5.49 -41.08
CA GLU A 204 56.80 6.68 -40.58
C GLU A 204 57.65 6.35 -39.35
N TRP A 205 57.12 5.51 -38.45
CA TRP A 205 57.85 5.07 -37.25
C TRP A 205 59.06 4.19 -37.61
N ILE A 206 58.92 3.29 -38.58
CA ILE A 206 60.03 2.49 -39.10
C ILE A 206 61.09 3.40 -39.72
N ALA A 207 60.67 4.38 -40.54
CA ALA A 207 61.58 5.33 -41.18
C ALA A 207 62.34 6.22 -40.17
N LEU A 208 61.66 6.66 -39.10
CA LEU A 208 62.25 7.47 -38.03
C LEU A 208 63.44 6.75 -37.38
N VAL A 209 63.26 5.49 -37.02
CA VAL A 209 64.25 4.70 -36.27
C VAL A 209 65.28 4.06 -37.19
N GLY A 210 64.90 3.62 -38.39
CA GLY A 210 65.79 2.97 -39.34
C GLY A 210 66.48 1.72 -38.77
N GLY A 211 65.90 1.08 -37.74
CA GLY A 211 66.50 -0.05 -37.02
C GLY A 211 67.59 0.31 -36.01
N HIS A 212 67.83 1.60 -35.72
CA HIS A 212 68.87 2.04 -34.79
C HIS A 212 68.37 2.12 -33.33
N PRO A 213 68.91 1.31 -32.39
CA PRO A 213 68.43 1.28 -31.01
C PRO A 213 68.61 2.59 -30.23
N ASN A 214 69.60 3.41 -30.59
CA ASN A 214 69.85 4.71 -29.96
C ASN A 214 68.73 5.74 -30.22
N LYS A 215 67.86 5.52 -31.22
CA LYS A 215 66.69 6.36 -31.50
C LYS A 215 65.42 5.93 -30.75
N SER A 216 65.53 4.96 -29.83
CA SER A 216 64.39 4.53 -29.01
C SER A 216 63.70 5.68 -28.24
N PRO A 217 64.42 6.70 -27.70
CA PRO A 217 63.78 7.85 -27.06
C PRO A 217 62.90 8.65 -28.02
N ASP A 218 63.38 8.88 -29.24
CA ASP A 218 62.65 9.63 -30.28
C ASP A 218 61.39 8.88 -30.72
N LEU A 219 61.48 7.55 -30.87
CA LEU A 219 60.33 6.70 -31.17
C LEU A 219 59.29 6.75 -30.06
N LEU A 220 59.71 6.59 -28.80
CA LEU A 220 58.80 6.65 -27.66
C LEU A 220 58.05 7.98 -27.59
N GLN A 221 58.75 9.10 -27.83
CA GLN A 221 58.11 10.42 -27.85
C GLN A 221 57.02 10.51 -28.93
N VAL A 222 57.29 10.04 -30.14
CA VAL A 222 56.30 10.08 -31.24
C VAL A 222 55.12 9.15 -30.97
N LEU A 223 55.36 7.97 -30.40
CA LEU A 223 54.30 7.04 -29.98
C LEU A 223 53.40 7.65 -28.91
N HIS A 224 53.99 8.27 -27.89
CA HIS A 224 53.25 8.95 -26.82
C HIS A 224 52.40 10.10 -27.36
N ASN A 225 52.97 10.95 -28.22
CA ASN A 225 52.24 12.05 -28.83
C ASN A 225 51.07 11.55 -29.70
N SER A 226 51.28 10.48 -30.47
CA SER A 226 50.24 9.89 -31.31
C SER A 226 49.12 9.25 -30.48
N LEU A 227 49.48 8.61 -29.36
CA LEU A 227 48.51 8.05 -28.41
C LEU A 227 47.70 9.16 -27.72
N GLU A 228 48.35 10.24 -27.30
CA GLU A 228 47.69 11.37 -26.65
C GLU A 228 46.72 12.10 -27.60
N GLU A 229 47.07 12.21 -28.87
CA GLU A 229 46.19 12.73 -29.93
C GLU A 229 44.92 11.86 -30.06
N GLU A 230 45.08 10.53 -30.15
CA GLU A 230 43.95 9.59 -30.24
C GLU A 230 43.07 9.59 -28.98
N LEU A 231 43.67 9.61 -27.79
CA LEU A 231 42.92 9.67 -26.53
C LEU A 231 42.17 11.00 -26.38
N SER A 232 42.75 12.11 -26.87
CA SER A 232 42.08 13.42 -26.90
C SER A 232 40.90 13.43 -27.87
N ASN A 233 41.04 12.80 -29.03
CA ASN A 233 39.95 12.62 -29.99
C ASN A 233 38.82 11.76 -29.39
N TYR A 234 39.18 10.65 -28.72
CA TYR A 234 38.22 9.81 -28.00
C TYR A 234 37.47 10.58 -26.90
N ALA A 235 38.18 11.39 -26.10
CA ALA A 235 37.58 12.16 -25.02
C ALA A 235 36.67 13.31 -25.51
N SER A 236 36.94 13.87 -26.69
CA SER A 236 36.18 14.98 -27.26
C SER A 236 34.98 14.55 -28.11
N THR A 237 34.86 13.27 -28.47
CA THR A 237 33.74 12.82 -29.30
C THR A 237 32.45 12.75 -28.46
N GLN A 238 31.62 13.78 -28.56
CA GLN A 238 30.46 13.99 -27.67
C GLN A 238 29.19 13.22 -28.06
N THR A 239 29.08 12.63 -29.24
CA THR A 239 27.88 11.87 -29.64
C THR A 239 28.21 10.73 -30.59
N PHE A 240 27.99 9.50 -30.15
CA PHE A 240 27.95 8.32 -31.02
C PHE A 240 26.54 7.76 -30.98
N GLN A 241 25.89 7.61 -32.14
CA GLN A 241 24.65 6.84 -32.24
C GLN A 241 25.01 5.39 -32.52
N VAL A 242 24.89 4.55 -31.49
CA VAL A 242 25.03 3.10 -31.63
C VAL A 242 23.65 2.53 -31.97
N ILE A 243 23.45 2.16 -33.23
CA ILE A 243 22.23 1.48 -33.68
C ILE A 243 22.50 -0.02 -33.64
N PHE A 244 21.93 -0.70 -32.64
CA PHE A 244 21.90 -2.16 -32.62
C PHE A 244 20.79 -2.64 -33.55
N THR A 245 21.16 -3.45 -34.54
CA THR A 245 20.20 -4.23 -35.34
C THR A 245 20.17 -5.63 -34.73
N GLU A 246 18.99 -6.08 -34.30
CA GLU A 246 18.78 -7.48 -33.92
C GLU A 246 18.71 -8.31 -35.22
N GLU A 247 19.64 -9.25 -35.40
CA GLU A 247 19.49 -10.37 -36.36
C GLU A 247 18.65 -11.49 -35.74
#